data_AF-A0A3L8BP03-F1
#
_entry.id   AF-A0A3L8BP03-F1
#
_cell.length_a   1.000
_cell.length_b   1.000
_cell.length_c   1.000
_cell.angle_alpha   90.00
_cell.angle_beta   90.00
_cell.angle_gamma   90.00
#
_symmetry.space_group_name_H-M   'P 1'
#
loop_
_entity.id
_entity.type
_entity.pdbx_description
1 polymer ?
#
loop_
_entity_poly.entity_id
_entity_poly.type
_entity_poly.pdbx_seq_one_letter_code
_entity_poly.pdbx_strand_id
1 'polypeptide(L)'
;MTTASYAADPLEKEPANYAFATYMGSGLYGATDASLFVLNIPMTFQWRDRDDIRIRLSTSAGFFDYGPDRIEELEIPDSIGTLTLIPGVEKVYRVSEQWELIPHIDYGYAKNFSTKEEAQVYSTGLHTRYYIKGEIDNHVWVSKLVLAGYRTFSSDYRDNYAKVLTGFDYKTSGYVTLKDGIAVPTLYGLISWSHNGIDYKEKWKQGNAQDLNYEIGVSLYAPKPIDLWITEVNRVGLGIQRNPFGKVIRLFAGTPF
;
A
#
# COMPACT_ATOMS: atom_id res chain seq x y z
N MET A 1 -6.58 13.90 55.72
CA MET A 1 -6.75 14.43 54.35
C MET A 1 -5.80 13.66 53.47
N THR A 2 -6.30 12.66 52.75
CA THR A 2 -5.51 11.77 51.91
C THR A 2 -5.79 12.18 50.47
N THR A 3 -4.85 12.86 49.85
CA THR A 3 -4.92 13.24 48.43
C THR A 3 -4.74 11.99 47.59
N ALA A 4 -5.83 11.52 46.99
CA ALA A 4 -5.80 10.50 45.95
C ALA A 4 -5.09 11.07 44.73
N SER A 5 -3.90 10.56 44.43
CA SER A 5 -3.21 10.75 43.17
C SER A 5 -4.05 10.05 42.09
N TYR A 6 -4.75 10.81 41.25
CA TYR A 6 -5.24 10.30 39.98
C TYR A 6 -4.01 9.91 39.15
N ALA A 7 -3.66 8.62 39.17
CA ALA A 7 -2.82 8.06 38.12
C ALA A 7 -3.60 8.26 36.83
N ALA A 8 -3.08 9.10 35.93
CA ALA A 8 -3.55 9.15 34.56
C ALA A 8 -3.45 7.71 34.01
N ASP A 9 -4.57 7.18 33.51
CA ASP A 9 -4.57 5.93 32.77
C ASP A 9 -3.48 6.03 31.69
N PRO A 10 -2.63 5.00 31.52
CA PRO A 10 -1.68 5.01 30.42
C PRO A 10 -2.51 5.12 29.14
N LEU A 11 -2.26 6.18 28.36
CA LEU A 11 -2.81 6.35 27.01
C LEU A 11 -2.76 4.97 26.34
N GLU A 12 -3.92 4.42 26.02
CA GLU A 12 -4.04 3.17 25.27
C GLU A 12 -2.99 3.23 24.16
N LYS A 13 -2.13 2.21 24.10
CA LYS A 13 -1.06 2.12 23.09
C LYS A 13 -1.70 2.33 21.73
N GLU A 14 -1.57 3.55 21.20
CA GLU A 14 -2.01 3.90 19.87
C GLU A 14 -1.46 2.83 18.92
N PRO A 15 -2.32 2.14 18.13
CA PRO A 15 -1.83 1.21 17.14
C PRO A 15 -1.03 2.01 16.10
N ALA A 16 0.28 2.11 16.34
CA ALA A 16 1.22 3.05 15.71
C ALA A 16 1.37 2.93 14.19
N ASN A 17 0.61 2.05 13.54
CA ASN A 17 0.79 1.63 12.15
C ASN A 17 -0.30 2.13 11.18
N TYR A 18 -1.39 2.78 11.64
CA TYR A 18 -2.48 3.17 10.73
C TYR A 18 -2.05 4.25 9.72
N ALA A 19 -1.22 5.20 10.12
CA ALA A 19 -0.72 6.26 9.24
C ALA A 19 0.17 5.71 8.10
N PHE A 20 0.74 4.52 8.27
CA PHE A 20 1.56 3.86 7.24
C PHE A 20 0.80 2.78 6.45
N ALA A 21 -0.47 2.52 6.75
CA ALA A 21 -1.29 1.51 6.08
C ALA A 21 -1.28 1.66 4.54
N THR A 22 -1.29 2.90 4.06
CA THR A 22 -1.17 3.25 2.64
C THR A 22 0.11 2.71 1.98
N TYR A 23 1.23 2.66 2.71
CA TYR A 23 2.51 2.17 2.20
C TYR A 23 2.74 0.67 2.45
N MET A 24 2.08 0.12 3.47
CA MET A 24 2.10 -1.32 3.78
C MET A 24 1.40 -2.12 2.69
N GLY A 25 0.24 -1.64 2.22
CA GLY A 25 -0.58 -2.28 1.18
C GLY A 25 -1.96 -2.69 1.72
N SER A 26 -2.88 -3.06 0.82
CA SER A 26 -4.13 -3.70 1.23
C SER A 26 -3.83 -5.08 1.81
N GLY A 27 -4.54 -5.48 2.86
CA GLY A 27 -4.37 -6.79 3.46
C GLY A 27 -5.04 -6.94 4.80
N LEU A 28 -5.15 -8.19 5.23
CA LEU A 28 -5.54 -8.54 6.58
C LEU A 28 -4.29 -8.63 7.47
N TYR A 29 -4.19 -7.74 8.44
CA TYR A 29 -3.08 -7.66 9.39
C TYR A 29 -3.56 -8.14 10.77
N GLY A 30 -2.95 -9.21 11.28
CA GLY A 30 -3.22 -9.71 12.63
C GLY A 30 -2.20 -9.19 13.64
N ALA A 31 -2.68 -8.70 14.78
CA ALA A 31 -1.93 -8.62 16.03
C ALA A 31 -2.51 -9.62 17.04
N THR A 32 -1.77 -9.94 18.10
CA THR A 32 -2.11 -11.00 19.07
C THR A 32 -3.53 -10.89 19.64
N ASP A 33 -4.07 -9.67 19.78
CA ASP A 33 -5.37 -9.41 20.40
C ASP A 33 -6.34 -8.61 19.49
N ALA A 34 -5.97 -8.35 18.22
CA ALA A 34 -6.80 -7.56 17.30
C ALA A 34 -6.47 -7.86 15.83
N SER A 35 -7.48 -7.85 14.97
CA SER A 35 -7.32 -7.92 13.51
C SER A 35 -7.64 -6.57 12.87
N LEU A 36 -6.85 -6.17 11.88
CA LEU A 36 -7.04 -4.94 11.11
C LEU A 36 -7.06 -5.28 9.63
N PHE A 37 -8.19 -5.06 8.98
CA PHE A 37 -8.29 -5.12 7.52
C PHE A 37 -8.03 -3.76 6.92
N VAL A 38 -7.09 -3.67 5.99
CA VAL A 38 -6.73 -2.43 5.29
C VAL A 38 -7.12 -2.55 3.82
N LEU A 39 -7.87 -1.57 3.33
CA LEU A 39 -8.20 -1.43 1.92
C LEU A 39 -7.53 -0.17 1.37
N ASN A 40 -6.59 -0.35 0.44
CA ASN A 40 -5.95 0.75 -0.28
C ASN A 40 -6.55 0.91 -1.68
N ILE A 41 -6.90 2.15 -2.03
CA ILE A 41 -7.38 2.52 -3.37
C ILE A 41 -6.43 3.60 -3.91
N PRO A 42 -5.41 3.22 -4.68
CA PRO A 42 -4.54 4.19 -5.31
C PRO A 42 -5.22 4.78 -6.56
N MET A 43 -5.35 6.10 -6.61
CA MET A 43 -5.82 6.82 -7.79
C MET A 43 -4.67 7.62 -8.40
N THR A 44 -4.64 7.72 -9.73
CA THR A 44 -3.64 8.50 -10.46
C THR A 44 -4.32 9.29 -11.57
N PHE A 45 -4.00 10.58 -11.66
CA PHE A 45 -4.54 11.52 -12.62
C PHE A 45 -3.41 12.18 -13.39
N GLN A 46 -3.57 12.34 -14.70
CA GLN A 46 -2.62 13.08 -15.50
C GLN A 46 -2.73 14.59 -15.21
N TRP A 47 -1.59 15.28 -15.08
CA TRP A 47 -1.61 16.73 -14.88
C TRP A 47 -1.81 17.46 -16.21
N ARG A 48 -3.07 17.80 -16.52
CA ARG A 48 -3.43 18.46 -17.80
C ARG A 48 -2.90 17.61 -18.98
N ASP A 49 -2.33 18.23 -19.98
CA ASP A 49 -1.74 17.56 -21.15
C ASP A 49 -0.30 17.07 -20.93
N ARG A 50 0.22 17.12 -19.69
CA ARG A 50 1.57 16.64 -19.38
C ARG A 50 1.55 15.15 -19.08
N ASP A 51 2.21 14.37 -19.93
CA ASP A 51 2.38 12.93 -19.76
C ASP A 51 3.50 12.56 -18.76
N ASP A 52 4.40 13.51 -18.47
CA ASP A 52 5.53 13.36 -17.55
C ASP A 52 5.20 13.71 -16.10
N ILE A 53 4.01 14.26 -15.80
CA ILE A 53 3.60 14.62 -14.44
C ILE A 53 2.25 13.98 -14.11
N ARG A 54 2.20 13.29 -12.98
CA ARG A 54 0.99 12.62 -12.49
C ARG A 54 0.68 13.09 -11.08
N ILE A 55 -0.59 13.37 -10.83
CA ILE A 55 -1.12 13.52 -9.47
C ILE A 55 -1.53 12.15 -8.99
N ARG A 56 -1.06 11.74 -7.83
CA ARG A 56 -1.50 10.52 -7.18
C ARG A 56 -2.28 10.85 -5.93
N LEU A 57 -3.30 10.06 -5.65
CA LEU A 57 -4.04 10.12 -4.40
C LEU A 57 -4.08 8.72 -3.83
N SER A 58 -3.30 8.49 -2.78
CA SER A 58 -3.25 7.21 -2.10
C SER A 58 -4.19 7.27 -0.91
N THR A 59 -5.26 6.47 -0.95
CA THR A 59 -6.24 6.39 0.12
C THR A 59 -6.19 5.03 0.80
N SER A 60 -6.47 5.01 2.10
CA SER A 60 -6.52 3.79 2.89
C SER A 60 -7.66 3.87 3.90
N ALA A 61 -8.45 2.81 3.99
CA ALA A 61 -9.45 2.63 5.04
C ALA A 61 -9.10 1.38 5.85
N GLY A 62 -9.01 1.53 7.18
CA GLY A 62 -8.76 0.45 8.12
C GLY A 62 -10.03 0.07 8.87
N PHE A 63 -10.27 -1.23 9.03
CA PHE A 63 -11.41 -1.82 9.72
C PHE A 63 -10.92 -2.72 10.86
N PHE A 64 -11.22 -2.37 12.11
CA PHE A 64 -10.83 -3.15 13.28
C PHE A 64 -11.75 -4.37 13.45
N ASP A 65 -11.24 -5.40 14.14
CA ASP A 65 -11.94 -6.63 14.51
C ASP A 65 -12.54 -7.42 13.33
N TYR A 66 -11.93 -7.26 12.16
CA TYR A 66 -12.32 -7.90 10.92
C TYR A 66 -11.31 -9.00 10.55
N GLY A 67 -11.62 -10.25 10.89
CA GLY A 67 -10.77 -11.43 10.70
C GLY A 67 -11.14 -12.30 9.49
N PRO A 68 -10.39 -13.41 9.24
CA PRO A 68 -10.66 -14.33 8.13
C PRO A 68 -12.06 -14.92 8.17
N ASP A 69 -12.52 -15.27 9.38
CA ASP A 69 -13.82 -15.92 9.62
C ASP A 69 -14.99 -15.05 9.11
N ARG A 70 -14.91 -13.72 9.29
CA ARG A 70 -15.92 -12.78 8.79
C ARG A 70 -15.90 -12.60 7.27
N ILE A 71 -14.75 -12.80 6.63
CA ILE A 71 -14.64 -12.79 5.16
C ILE A 71 -15.31 -14.03 4.57
N GLU A 72 -15.15 -15.19 5.21
CA GLU A 72 -15.83 -16.44 4.82
C GLU A 72 -17.35 -16.31 4.94
N GLU A 73 -17.82 -15.57 5.95
CA GLU A 73 -19.24 -15.28 6.18
C GLU A 73 -19.80 -14.11 5.34
N LEU A 74 -18.95 -13.43 4.53
CA LEU A 74 -19.33 -12.25 3.73
C LEU A 74 -19.92 -11.10 4.56
N GLU A 75 -19.59 -11.01 5.85
CA GLU A 75 -20.03 -9.91 6.70
C GLU A 75 -19.33 -8.62 6.27
N ILE A 76 -20.07 -7.54 6.05
CA ILE A 76 -19.47 -6.24 5.72
C ILE A 76 -19.02 -5.58 7.03
N PRO A 77 -17.81 -5.00 7.12
CA PRO A 77 -17.37 -4.30 8.32
C PRO A 77 -18.35 -3.20 8.76
N ASP A 78 -18.71 -3.19 10.05
CA ASP A 78 -19.72 -2.28 10.60
C ASP A 78 -19.26 -0.82 10.68
N SER A 79 -17.95 -0.56 10.77
CA SER A 79 -17.42 0.81 10.84
C SER A 79 -15.98 0.94 10.34
N ILE A 80 -15.66 2.12 9.80
CA ILE A 80 -14.30 2.50 9.42
C ILE A 80 -13.57 2.95 10.69
N GLY A 81 -12.51 2.23 11.08
CA GLY A 81 -11.68 2.56 12.22
C GLY A 81 -10.65 3.64 11.92
N THR A 82 -10.06 3.63 10.72
CA THR A 82 -9.07 4.62 10.30
C THR A 82 -9.26 5.03 8.86
N LEU A 83 -8.93 6.29 8.54
CA LEU A 83 -8.95 6.82 7.17
C LEU A 83 -7.68 7.62 6.92
N THR A 84 -7.03 7.35 5.80
CA THR A 84 -5.83 8.05 5.36
C THR A 84 -6.01 8.54 3.93
N LEU A 85 -5.66 9.80 3.68
CA LEU A 85 -5.74 10.47 2.39
C LEU A 85 -4.43 11.18 2.11
N ILE A 86 -3.66 10.68 1.15
CA ILE A 86 -2.32 11.21 0.83
C ILE A 86 -2.27 11.62 -0.65
N PRO A 87 -2.50 12.91 -0.96
CA PRO A 87 -2.19 13.43 -2.27
C PRO A 87 -0.69 13.53 -2.45
N GLY A 88 -0.26 13.40 -3.70
CA GLY A 88 1.13 13.48 -4.08
C GLY A 88 1.32 13.75 -5.56
N VAL A 89 2.57 13.99 -5.92
CA VAL A 89 2.98 14.28 -7.29
C VAL A 89 4.12 13.35 -7.66
N GLU A 90 4.01 12.74 -8.84
CA GLU A 90 5.07 11.95 -9.43
C GLU A 90 5.54 12.59 -10.73
N LYS A 91 6.83 12.47 -11.01
CA LYS A 91 7.41 12.88 -12.28
C LYS A 91 8.02 11.68 -12.99
N VAL A 92 7.65 11.44 -14.24
CA VAL A 92 8.10 10.31 -15.04
C VAL A 92 9.30 10.73 -15.89
N TYR A 93 10.48 10.24 -15.56
CA TYR A 93 11.67 10.37 -16.40
C TYR A 93 11.83 9.10 -17.24
N ARG A 94 11.60 9.20 -18.55
CA ARG A 94 11.88 8.12 -19.49
C ARG A 94 13.37 8.10 -19.80
N VAL A 95 14.10 7.21 -19.12
CA VAL A 95 15.55 7.05 -19.31
C VAL A 95 15.82 6.34 -20.64
N SER A 96 14.93 5.43 -21.05
CA SER A 96 14.86 4.84 -22.39
C SER A 96 13.42 4.44 -22.72
N GLU A 97 13.20 3.88 -23.92
CA GLU A 97 11.91 3.29 -24.33
C GLU A 97 11.42 2.18 -23.39
N GLN A 98 12.33 1.52 -22.67
CA GLN A 98 12.02 0.41 -21.76
C GLN A 98 12.19 0.78 -20.29
N TRP A 99 12.68 1.98 -19.96
CA TRP A 99 13.04 2.31 -18.59
C TRP A 99 12.49 3.66 -18.15
N GLU A 100 11.65 3.62 -17.13
CA GLU A 100 11.14 4.80 -16.43
C GLU A 100 11.72 4.89 -15.02
N LEU A 101 12.10 6.11 -14.63
CA LEU A 101 12.46 6.50 -13.29
C LEU A 101 11.45 7.54 -12.78
N ILE A 102 10.80 7.25 -11.66
CA ILE A 102 9.62 7.99 -11.19
C ILE A 102 9.82 8.39 -9.72
N PRO A 103 10.46 9.54 -9.45
CA PRO A 103 10.42 10.13 -8.11
C PRO A 103 9.01 10.63 -7.77
N HIS A 104 8.69 10.58 -6.48
CA HIS A 104 7.45 11.13 -5.95
C HIS A 104 7.66 11.84 -4.62
N ILE A 105 6.71 12.74 -4.33
CA ILE A 105 6.52 13.35 -3.03
C ILE A 105 5.03 13.32 -2.69
N ASP A 106 4.71 12.96 -1.46
CA ASP A 106 3.33 12.92 -0.98
C ASP A 106 3.23 13.68 0.35
N TYR A 107 2.11 14.35 0.58
CA TYR A 107 1.80 15.04 1.84
C TYR A 107 0.30 14.98 2.07
N GLY A 108 -0.12 14.45 3.21
CA GLY A 108 -1.51 14.15 3.47
C GLY A 108 -1.84 14.04 4.94
N TYR A 109 -2.98 13.41 5.17
CA TYR A 109 -3.67 13.42 6.44
C TYR A 109 -4.23 12.02 6.76
N ALA A 110 -4.13 11.63 8.03
CA ALA A 110 -4.69 10.40 8.56
C ALA A 110 -5.51 10.69 9.82
N LYS A 111 -6.57 9.90 10.02
CA LYS A 111 -7.46 10.01 11.18
C LYS A 111 -7.75 8.63 11.75
N ASN A 112 -7.61 8.51 13.06
CA ASN A 112 -8.09 7.37 13.84
C ASN A 112 -9.43 7.76 14.47
N PHE A 113 -10.53 7.08 14.08
CA PHE A 113 -11.86 7.42 14.59
C PHE A 113 -12.09 6.91 16.01
N SER A 114 -11.40 5.86 16.43
CA SER A 114 -11.50 5.28 17.78
C SER A 114 -10.87 6.20 18.82
N THR A 115 -9.65 6.69 18.56
CA THR A 115 -8.92 7.55 19.51
C THR A 115 -9.12 9.04 19.25
N LYS A 116 -9.73 9.41 18.12
CA LYS A 116 -9.88 10.79 17.62
C LYS A 116 -8.57 11.50 17.32
N GLU A 117 -7.46 10.76 17.31
CA GLU A 117 -6.15 11.30 16.94
C GLU A 117 -6.08 11.57 15.43
N GLU A 118 -5.36 12.62 15.10
CA GLU A 118 -5.22 13.13 13.75
C GLU A 118 -3.73 13.26 13.46
N ALA A 119 -3.29 12.91 12.25
CA ALA A 119 -1.88 12.94 11.90
C ALA A 119 -1.66 13.55 10.52
N GLN A 120 -0.60 14.33 10.38
CA GLN A 120 -0.03 14.65 9.08
C GLN A 120 0.92 13.54 8.67
N VAL A 121 0.87 13.16 7.39
CA VAL A 121 1.70 12.11 6.80
C VAL A 121 2.45 12.70 5.62
N TYR A 122 3.73 12.36 5.48
CA TYR A 122 4.54 12.80 4.36
C TYR A 122 5.42 11.66 3.86
N SER A 123 5.71 11.65 2.56
CA SER A 123 6.67 10.71 1.99
C SER A 123 7.40 11.27 0.79
N THR A 124 8.54 10.65 0.54
CA THR A 124 9.28 10.79 -0.70
C THR A 124 9.76 9.41 -1.13
N GLY A 125 9.95 9.21 -2.42
CA GLY A 125 10.46 7.95 -2.88
C GLY A 125 10.78 7.95 -4.36
N LEU A 126 11.21 6.78 -4.82
CA LEU A 126 11.69 6.54 -6.16
C LEU A 126 11.20 5.20 -6.64
N HIS A 127 10.51 5.19 -7.77
CA HIS A 127 10.09 3.98 -8.45
C HIS A 127 10.86 3.83 -9.75
N THR A 128 11.19 2.62 -10.12
CA THR A 128 11.71 2.29 -11.45
C THR A 128 10.81 1.27 -12.08
N ARG A 129 10.54 1.41 -13.37
CA ARG A 129 9.81 0.44 -14.18
C ARG A 129 10.65 0.08 -15.38
N TYR A 130 10.92 -1.21 -15.53
CA TYR A 130 11.58 -1.76 -16.69
C TYR A 130 10.61 -2.64 -17.47
N TYR A 131 10.35 -2.26 -18.73
CA TYR A 131 9.39 -2.89 -19.61
C TYR A 131 10.08 -3.92 -20.49
N ILE A 132 9.59 -5.15 -20.45
CA ILE A 132 10.06 -6.25 -21.30
C ILE A 132 8.93 -6.60 -22.24
N LYS A 133 9.22 -6.62 -23.54
CA LYS A 133 8.22 -6.91 -24.57
C LYS A 133 7.57 -8.28 -24.31
N GLY A 134 6.26 -8.28 -24.14
CA GLY A 134 5.43 -9.47 -24.10
C GLY A 134 4.65 -9.65 -25.40
N GLU A 135 3.82 -10.69 -25.46
CA GLU A 135 3.02 -11.01 -26.65
C GLU A 135 1.78 -10.09 -26.78
N ILE A 136 1.03 -9.91 -25.68
CA ILE A 136 -0.16 -9.05 -25.65
C ILE A 136 0.20 -7.64 -25.16
N ASP A 137 0.97 -7.55 -24.09
CA ASP A 137 1.43 -6.29 -23.48
C ASP A 137 2.74 -6.56 -22.72
N ASN A 138 3.46 -5.49 -22.38
CA ASN A 138 4.78 -5.57 -21.75
C ASN A 138 4.71 -6.24 -20.37
N HIS A 139 5.63 -7.16 -20.12
CA HIS A 139 5.98 -7.54 -18.75
C HIS A 139 6.65 -6.35 -18.06
N VAL A 140 6.53 -6.26 -16.74
CA VAL A 140 7.05 -5.12 -15.98
C VAL A 140 7.85 -5.60 -14.79
N TRP A 141 9.12 -5.18 -14.72
CA TRP A 141 9.90 -5.25 -13.49
C TRP A 141 9.82 -3.89 -12.79
N VAL A 142 9.34 -3.89 -11.55
CA VAL A 142 9.29 -2.70 -10.70
C VAL A 142 10.29 -2.80 -9.55
N SER A 143 10.99 -1.70 -9.25
CA SER A 143 11.64 -1.52 -7.95
C SER A 143 11.22 -0.19 -7.34
N LYS A 144 11.12 -0.14 -6.01
CA LYS A 144 10.53 0.97 -5.27
C LYS A 144 11.29 1.20 -3.97
N LEU A 145 11.63 2.45 -3.72
CA LEU A 145 12.09 2.96 -2.45
C LEU A 145 11.07 3.98 -1.95
N VAL A 146 10.61 3.81 -0.71
CA VAL A 146 9.71 4.76 -0.03
C VAL A 146 10.31 5.11 1.31
N LEU A 147 10.34 6.41 1.60
CA LEU A 147 10.64 6.96 2.91
C LEU A 147 9.44 7.79 3.32
N ALA A 148 8.80 7.45 4.43
CA ALA A 148 7.63 8.14 4.93
C ALA A 148 7.80 8.50 6.40
N GLY A 149 7.03 9.47 6.86
CA GLY A 149 6.93 9.83 8.27
C GLY A 149 5.56 10.38 8.58
N TYR A 150 5.21 10.38 9.87
CA TYR A 150 4.02 11.06 10.33
C TYR A 150 4.27 11.79 11.64
N ARG A 151 3.38 12.73 11.93
CA ARG A 151 3.30 13.43 13.20
C ARG A 151 1.85 13.56 13.61
N THR A 152 1.50 13.11 14.81
CA THR A 152 0.17 13.33 15.38
C THR A 152 0.00 14.77 15.86
N PHE A 153 -1.22 15.29 15.81
CA PHE A 153 -1.51 16.66 16.20
C PHE A 153 -1.72 16.81 17.71
N SER A 154 -2.37 15.84 18.36
CA SER A 154 -2.72 15.95 19.78
C SER A 154 -1.60 15.42 20.69
N SER A 155 -1.05 14.25 20.35
CA SER A 155 0.01 13.60 21.13
C SER A 155 1.44 14.02 20.78
N ASP A 156 1.66 14.76 19.68
CA ASP A 156 2.99 15.11 19.11
C ASP A 156 3.92 13.88 18.92
N TYR A 157 3.34 12.70 18.79
CA TYR A 157 4.06 11.47 18.49
C TYR A 157 4.54 11.49 17.05
N ARG A 158 5.74 10.94 16.82
CA ARG A 158 6.38 10.89 15.51
C ARG A 158 6.98 9.53 15.29
N ASP A 159 6.80 9.03 14.08
CA ASP A 159 7.47 7.83 13.61
C ASP A 159 7.81 7.98 12.14
N ASN A 160 8.70 7.11 11.67
CA ASN A 160 9.15 7.09 10.30
C ASN A 160 9.13 5.66 9.76
N TYR A 161 8.99 5.54 8.44
CA TYR A 161 8.86 4.28 7.72
C TYR A 161 9.79 4.25 6.50
N ALA A 162 10.45 3.12 6.30
CA ALA A 162 11.20 2.85 5.08
C ALA A 162 10.72 1.55 4.44
N LYS A 163 10.63 1.54 3.11
CA LYS A 163 10.33 0.33 2.33
C LYS A 163 11.19 0.27 1.09
N VAL A 164 11.77 -0.90 0.86
CA VAL A 164 12.40 -1.27 -0.40
C VAL A 164 11.64 -2.46 -0.96
N LEU A 165 11.25 -2.40 -2.22
CA LEU A 165 10.52 -3.46 -2.90
C LEU A 165 11.08 -3.67 -4.29
N THR A 166 11.12 -4.91 -4.74
CA THR A 166 11.31 -5.27 -6.14
C THR A 166 10.31 -6.36 -6.51
N GLY A 167 9.78 -6.31 -7.72
CA GLY A 167 8.81 -7.28 -8.18
C GLY A 167 8.69 -7.34 -9.69
N PHE A 168 8.13 -8.45 -10.17
CA PHE A 168 7.97 -8.75 -11.58
C PHE A 168 6.53 -9.14 -11.87
N ASP A 169 5.93 -8.53 -12.90
CA ASP A 169 4.59 -8.82 -13.42
C ASP A 169 4.73 -9.46 -14.80
N TYR A 170 4.48 -10.76 -14.85
CA TYR A 170 4.44 -11.55 -16.07
C TYR A 170 3.00 -11.59 -16.61
N LYS A 171 2.81 -11.02 -17.81
CA LYS A 171 1.54 -11.09 -18.53
C LYS A 171 1.55 -12.33 -19.41
N THR A 172 0.57 -13.20 -19.27
CA THR A 172 0.51 -14.43 -20.07
C THR A 172 0.21 -14.14 -21.54
N SER A 173 0.50 -15.11 -22.41
CA SER A 173 0.10 -15.09 -23.83
C SER A 173 -1.39 -15.34 -24.05
N GLY A 174 -2.12 -15.80 -23.03
CA GLY A 174 -3.55 -16.06 -23.12
C GLY A 174 -4.38 -14.84 -22.77
N TYR A 175 -5.62 -14.81 -23.27
CA TYR A 175 -6.60 -13.81 -22.88
C TYR A 175 -8.00 -14.40 -22.78
N VAL A 176 -8.85 -13.73 -22.01
CA VAL A 176 -10.28 -13.99 -21.89
C VAL A 176 -11.02 -12.86 -22.60
N THR A 177 -11.89 -13.21 -23.54
CA THR A 177 -12.76 -12.22 -24.20
C THR A 177 -13.86 -11.78 -23.25
N LEU A 178 -13.97 -10.48 -23.03
CA LEU A 178 -15.06 -9.82 -22.31
C LEU A 178 -15.95 -9.08 -23.30
N LYS A 179 -17.14 -8.65 -22.86
CA LYS A 179 -18.09 -7.93 -23.72
C LYS A 179 -17.47 -6.67 -24.37
N ASP A 180 -16.60 -5.98 -23.64
CA ASP A 180 -16.02 -4.70 -24.04
C ASP A 180 -14.48 -4.73 -24.19
N GLY A 181 -13.88 -5.91 -24.38
CA GLY A 181 -12.44 -6.04 -24.60
C GLY A 181 -11.86 -7.40 -24.26
N ILE A 182 -10.61 -7.41 -23.82
CA ILE A 182 -9.91 -8.62 -23.36
C ILE A 182 -9.42 -8.44 -21.92
N ALA A 183 -9.33 -9.53 -21.19
CA ALA A 183 -8.61 -9.62 -19.93
C ALA A 183 -7.45 -10.61 -20.06
N VAL A 184 -6.27 -10.19 -19.64
CA VAL A 184 -5.03 -10.95 -19.69
C VAL A 184 -4.72 -11.46 -18.29
N PRO A 185 -4.68 -12.78 -18.06
CA PRO A 185 -4.17 -13.33 -16.82
C PRO A 185 -2.69 -12.94 -16.64
N THR A 186 -2.32 -12.54 -15.43
CA THR A 186 -0.94 -12.23 -15.07
C THR A 186 -0.54 -12.99 -13.82
N LEU A 187 0.74 -13.35 -13.75
CA LEU A 187 1.39 -13.87 -12.56
C LEU A 187 2.39 -12.81 -12.09
N TYR A 188 2.39 -12.50 -10.81
CA TYR A 188 3.36 -11.58 -10.24
C TYR A 188 4.06 -12.17 -9.02
N GLY A 189 5.27 -11.68 -8.78
CA GLY A 189 6.03 -11.97 -7.58
C GLY A 189 6.75 -10.71 -7.11
N LEU A 190 6.86 -10.52 -5.81
CA LEU A 190 7.61 -9.43 -5.21
C LEU A 190 8.33 -9.86 -3.94
N ILE A 191 9.41 -9.15 -3.66
CA ILE A 191 10.18 -9.22 -2.42
C ILE A 191 10.23 -7.80 -1.88
N SER A 192 9.99 -7.63 -0.59
CA SER A 192 10.13 -6.33 0.06
C SER A 192 10.73 -6.42 1.44
N TRP A 193 11.42 -5.38 1.82
CA TRP A 193 11.89 -5.12 3.17
C TRP A 193 11.25 -3.82 3.65
N SER A 194 10.82 -3.78 4.90
CA SER A 194 10.27 -2.57 5.50
C SER A 194 10.58 -2.45 6.98
N HIS A 195 10.70 -1.22 7.46
CA HIS A 195 11.00 -0.94 8.86
C HIS A 195 10.32 0.35 9.34
N ASN A 196 9.82 0.31 10.59
CA ASN A 196 9.29 1.46 11.31
C ASN A 196 10.32 1.88 12.37
N GLY A 197 10.64 3.16 12.47
CA GLY A 197 11.61 3.72 13.40
C GLY A 197 12.75 4.50 12.74
N ILE A 198 13.50 5.26 13.54
CA ILE A 198 14.52 6.22 13.07
C ILE A 198 15.88 5.55 12.76
N ASP A 199 16.12 4.34 13.27
CA ASP A 199 17.43 3.67 13.23
C ASP A 199 17.63 2.77 11.99
N TYR A 200 17.20 3.24 10.81
CA TYR A 200 17.22 2.48 9.56
C TYR A 200 18.58 1.86 9.23
N LYS A 201 19.65 2.62 9.44
CA LYS A 201 21.02 2.23 9.06
C LYS A 201 21.55 1.10 9.94
N GLU A 202 21.22 1.12 11.23
CA GLU A 202 21.65 0.09 12.17
C GLU A 202 20.85 -1.18 11.97
N LYS A 203 19.53 -1.06 11.75
CA LYS A 203 18.66 -2.20 11.45
C LYS A 203 18.96 -2.86 10.11
N TRP A 204 19.26 -2.11 9.05
CA TRP A 204 19.68 -2.69 7.78
C TRP A 204 20.96 -3.53 7.91
N LYS A 205 21.93 -3.08 8.73
CA LYS A 205 23.17 -3.83 8.99
C LYS A 205 22.95 -5.09 9.84
N GLN A 206 21.93 -5.06 10.70
CA GLN A 206 21.56 -6.18 11.57
C GLN A 206 20.49 -7.08 10.94
N GLY A 207 19.92 -6.68 9.80
CA GLY A 207 18.76 -7.31 9.19
C GLY A 207 19.07 -8.74 8.77
N ASN A 208 18.33 -9.68 9.33
CA ASN A 208 18.39 -11.07 8.91
C ASN A 208 17.44 -11.27 7.73
N ALA A 209 17.64 -12.31 6.92
CA ALA A 209 16.71 -12.69 5.83
C ALA A 209 15.26 -12.92 6.32
N GLN A 210 15.06 -13.01 7.63
CA GLN A 210 13.75 -13.14 8.27
C GLN A 210 12.89 -11.88 8.18
N ASP A 211 13.47 -10.69 7.95
CA ASP A 211 12.75 -9.41 7.85
C ASP A 211 12.18 -9.13 6.44
N LEU A 212 12.29 -10.10 5.54
CA LEU A 212 11.81 -9.99 4.16
C LEU A 212 10.37 -10.50 4.04
N ASN A 213 9.57 -9.72 3.31
CA ASN A 213 8.24 -10.10 2.88
C ASN A 213 8.31 -10.63 1.44
N TYR A 214 7.71 -11.79 1.22
CA TYR A 214 7.61 -12.42 -0.10
C TYR A 214 6.15 -12.50 -0.47
N GLU A 215 5.80 -12.10 -1.69
CA GLU A 215 4.43 -12.24 -2.17
C GLU A 215 4.43 -12.79 -3.59
N ILE A 216 3.53 -13.72 -3.82
CA ILE A 216 3.19 -14.24 -5.15
C ILE A 216 1.69 -14.10 -5.34
N GLY A 217 1.27 -13.82 -6.55
CA GLY A 217 -0.16 -13.67 -6.82
C GLY A 217 -0.49 -13.71 -8.28
N VAL A 218 -1.79 -13.72 -8.53
CA VAL A 218 -2.38 -13.71 -9.87
C VAL A 218 -3.28 -12.50 -10.02
N SER A 219 -3.40 -11.99 -11.24
CA SER A 219 -4.32 -10.90 -11.52
C SER A 219 -4.96 -11.05 -12.90
N LEU A 220 -6.07 -10.35 -13.10
CA LEU A 220 -6.69 -10.16 -14.41
C LEU A 220 -6.51 -8.71 -14.79
N TYR A 221 -5.76 -8.49 -15.87
CA TYR A 221 -5.46 -7.16 -16.41
C TYR A 221 -6.25 -6.90 -17.69
N ALA A 222 -7.03 -5.82 -17.70
CA ALA A 222 -7.73 -5.34 -18.89
C ALA A 222 -6.94 -4.17 -19.51
N PRO A 223 -6.49 -4.26 -20.78
CA PRO A 223 -5.79 -3.16 -21.45
C PRO A 223 -6.64 -1.88 -21.56
N LYS A 224 -7.97 -2.05 -21.65
CA LYS A 224 -8.94 -0.97 -21.48
C LYS A 224 -9.39 -0.93 -20.02
N PRO A 225 -9.13 0.17 -19.29
CA PRO A 225 -9.66 0.33 -17.94
C PRO A 225 -11.18 0.30 -17.92
N ILE A 226 -11.74 -0.23 -16.84
CA ILE A 226 -13.17 -0.11 -16.52
C ILE A 226 -13.33 1.21 -15.78
N ASP A 227 -14.15 2.10 -16.33
CA ASP A 227 -14.51 3.36 -15.69
C ASP A 227 -15.48 3.07 -14.53
N LEU A 228 -15.01 3.28 -13.30
CA LEU A 228 -15.89 3.43 -12.14
C LEU A 228 -16.09 4.93 -11.95
N TRP A 229 -17.30 5.37 -11.56
CA TRP A 229 -17.64 6.79 -11.39
C TRP A 229 -16.55 7.63 -10.67
N ILE A 230 -15.80 7.04 -9.75
CA ILE A 230 -14.73 7.72 -9.01
C ILE A 230 -13.29 7.42 -9.48
N THR A 231 -13.06 6.37 -10.28
CA THR A 231 -11.71 5.95 -10.72
C THR A 231 -11.75 4.93 -11.86
N GLU A 232 -10.72 4.92 -12.69
CA GLU A 232 -10.52 3.84 -13.66
C GLU A 232 -9.79 2.65 -13.00
N VAL A 233 -10.32 1.43 -13.16
CA VAL A 233 -9.68 0.20 -12.69
C VAL A 233 -9.43 -0.71 -13.89
N ASN A 234 -8.16 -0.98 -14.15
CA ASN A 234 -7.73 -1.85 -15.25
C ASN A 234 -7.23 -3.22 -14.78
N ARG A 235 -7.22 -3.48 -13.46
CA ARG A 235 -6.69 -4.72 -12.91
C ARG A 235 -7.31 -5.03 -11.57
N VAL A 236 -7.59 -6.31 -11.36
CA VAL A 236 -7.93 -6.88 -10.04
C VAL A 236 -7.09 -8.13 -9.82
N GLY A 237 -6.66 -8.36 -8.59
CA GLY A 237 -5.80 -9.51 -8.30
C GLY A 237 -5.81 -9.95 -6.86
N LEU A 238 -5.28 -11.15 -6.67
CA LEU A 238 -5.16 -11.84 -5.40
C LEU A 238 -3.71 -12.28 -5.19
N GLY A 239 -3.21 -12.00 -4.00
CA GLY A 239 -1.85 -12.32 -3.59
C GLY A 239 -1.82 -13.09 -2.29
N ILE A 240 -0.80 -13.94 -2.16
CA ILE A 240 -0.42 -14.55 -0.90
C ILE A 240 0.95 -13.99 -0.52
N GLN A 241 0.96 -13.24 0.57
CA GLN A 241 2.17 -12.68 1.16
C GLN A 241 2.58 -13.48 2.38
N ARG A 242 3.88 -13.71 2.54
CA ARG A 242 4.50 -14.25 3.74
C ARG A 242 5.42 -13.18 4.31
N ASN A 243 5.21 -12.85 5.58
CA ASN A 243 5.98 -11.86 6.33
C ASN A 243 6.45 -12.51 7.66
N PRO A 244 7.29 -11.83 8.47
CA PRO A 244 7.78 -12.37 9.74
C PRO A 244 6.67 -12.76 10.72
N PHE A 245 5.50 -12.13 10.59
CA PHE A 245 4.36 -12.27 11.49
C PHE A 245 3.36 -13.34 11.04
N GLY A 246 3.45 -13.82 9.80
CA GLY A 246 2.56 -14.85 9.26
C GLY A 246 2.28 -14.73 7.77
N LYS A 247 1.12 -15.27 7.38
CA LYS A 247 0.62 -15.29 6.01
C LYS A 247 -0.52 -14.29 5.88
N VAL A 248 -0.47 -13.45 4.85
CA VAL A 248 -1.49 -12.44 4.55
C VAL A 248 -2.07 -12.73 3.17
N ILE A 249 -3.40 -12.70 3.07
CA ILE A 249 -4.10 -12.71 1.79
C ILE A 249 -4.34 -11.25 1.39
N ARG A 250 -3.96 -10.91 0.17
CA ARG A 250 -4.08 -9.56 -0.37
C ARG A 250 -5.05 -9.53 -1.54
N LEU A 251 -6.04 -8.66 -1.45
CA LEU A 251 -6.89 -8.25 -2.57
C LEU A 251 -6.46 -6.85 -2.99
N PHE A 252 -6.31 -6.63 -4.30
CA PHE A 252 -5.94 -5.30 -4.81
C PHE A 252 -6.62 -4.98 -6.14
N ALA A 253 -6.78 -3.67 -6.36
CA ALA A 253 -7.13 -3.08 -7.65
C ALA A 253 -5.93 -2.25 -8.14
N GLY A 254 -5.67 -2.26 -9.45
CA GLY A 254 -4.50 -1.62 -10.05
C GLY A 254 -3.24 -2.48 -9.96
N THR A 255 -2.05 -1.86 -9.92
CA THR A 255 -0.77 -2.59 -9.95
C THR A 255 -0.47 -3.33 -8.65
N PRO A 256 0.15 -4.52 -8.68
CA PRO A 256 0.48 -5.28 -7.47
C PRO A 256 1.64 -4.69 -6.63
N PHE A 257 2.30 -3.61 -7.06
CA PHE A 257 3.51 -3.02 -6.44
C PHE A 257 3.29 -1.60 -5.88
#